data_AF-A0A2G6HFJ3-F1
#
_entry.id   AF-A0A2G6HFJ3-F1
#
_cell.length_a   1.000
_cell.length_b   1.000
_cell.length_c   1.000
_cell.angle_alpha   90.00
_cell.angle_beta   90.00
_cell.angle_gamma   90.00
#
_symmetry.space_group_name_H-M   'P 1'
#
loop_
_entity.id
_entity.type
_entity.pdbx_description
1 polymer ?
#
loop_
_entity_poly.entity_id
_entity_poly.type
_entity_poly.pdbx_seq_one_letter_code
_entity_poly.pdbx_strand_id
1 'polypeptide(L)' 'LGEVRRKELLKYFGSLKKLRAASLEELAAVPGFGEKTAQSLYAALHELTPGEAVNTATGEITDIMEL' A
#
# COMPACT_ATOMS: atom_id res chain seq x y z
N LEU A 1 0.30 3.32 -12.11
CA LEU A 1 1.23 4.35 -11.59
C LEU A 1 2.10 4.87 -12.75
N GLY A 2 2.19 6.18 -12.99
CA GLY A 2 3.05 6.75 -14.06
C GLY A 2 4.53 6.85 -13.65
N GLU A 3 5.43 7.08 -14.59
CA GLU A 3 6.88 7.16 -14.33
C GLU A 3 7.26 8.35 -13.43
N VAL A 4 6.63 9.52 -13.65
CA VAL A 4 6.84 10.74 -12.84
C VAL A 4 6.55 10.48 -11.35
N ARG A 5 5.44 9.81 -11.05
CA ARG A 5 5.02 9.44 -9.69
C ARG A 5 6.02 8.48 -9.03
N ARG A 6 6.58 7.52 -9.78
CA ARG A 6 7.62 6.62 -9.26
C ARG A 6 8.91 7.36 -8.91
N LYS A 7 9.32 8.33 -9.74
CA LYS A 7 10.50 9.18 -9.48
C LYS A 7 10.31 10.03 -8.23
N GLU A 8 9.13 10.62 -8.04
CA GLU A 8 8.79 11.39 -6.82
C GLU A 8 8.87 10.53 -5.56
N LEU A 9 8.30 9.32 -5.58
CA LEU A 9 8.40 8.37 -4.47
C LEU A 9 9.86 8.00 -4.17
N LEU A 10 10.65 7.71 -5.20
CA LEU A 10 12.06 7.38 -5.02
C LEU A 10 12.88 8.58 -4.51
N LYS A 11 12.52 9.80 -4.89
CA LYS A 11 13.15 11.02 -4.39
C LYS A 11 12.78 11.29 -2.94
N TYR A 12 11.53 11.04 -2.55
CA TYR A 12 11.02 11.24 -1.20
C TYR A 12 11.58 10.19 -0.22
N PHE A 13 11.45 8.91 -0.56
CA PHE A 13 11.88 7.80 0.30
C PHE A 13 13.35 7.40 0.11
N GLY A 14 13.99 7.83 -0.98
CA GLY A 14 15.39 7.53 -1.32
C GLY A 14 15.65 6.12 -1.82
N SER A 15 14.82 5.13 -1.47
CA SER A 15 14.98 3.73 -1.92
C SER A 15 13.67 2.95 -1.90
N LEU A 16 13.58 1.90 -2.73
CA LEU A 16 12.43 0.99 -2.74
C LEU A 16 12.22 0.25 -1.41
N LYS A 17 13.30 0.03 -0.64
CA LYS A 17 13.20 -0.60 0.69
C LYS A 17 12.47 0.32 1.68
N LYS A 18 12.82 1.61 1.69
CA LYS A 18 12.13 2.62 2.51
C LYS A 18 10.69 2.85 2.03
N LEU A 19 10.46 2.85 0.72
CA LEU A 19 9.10 2.94 0.17
C LEU A 19 8.19 1.80 0.65
N ARG A 20 8.69 0.56 0.70
CA ARG A 20 7.93 -0.59 1.22
C ARG A 20 7.71 -0.55 2.74
N ALA A 21 8.56 0.17 3.47
CA ALA A 21 8.41 0.35 4.91
C ALA A 21 7.61 1.62 5.26
N ALA A 22 7.21 2.41 4.27
CA ALA A 22 6.52 3.67 4.46
C ALA A 22 5.08 3.45 4.94
N SER A 23 4.63 4.28 5.86
CA SER A 23 3.25 4.26 6.33
C SER A 23 2.30 4.93 5.34
N LEU A 24 1.01 4.63 5.46
CA LEU A 24 -0.03 5.18 4.58
C LEU A 24 -0.06 6.73 4.61
N GLU A 25 0.15 7.31 5.79
CA GLU A 25 0.29 8.77 5.98
C GLU A 25 1.51 9.35 5.26
N GLU A 26 2.66 8.65 5.31
CA GLU A 26 3.87 9.09 4.62
C GLU A 26 3.71 9.01 3.09
N LEU A 27 3.02 7.98 2.60
CA LEU A 27 2.69 7.85 1.18
C LEU A 27 1.74 8.97 0.73
N ALA A 28 0.81 9.39 1.59
CA ALA A 28 -0.10 10.51 1.32
C ALA A 28 0.56 11.90 1.46
N ALA A 29 1.66 11.99 2.20
CA ALA A 29 2.45 13.21 2.33
C ALA A 29 3.29 13.52 1.08
N VAL A 30 3.42 12.57 0.14
CA VAL A 30 4.14 12.78 -1.11
C VAL A 30 3.33 13.70 -2.04
N PRO A 31 3.91 14.78 -2.58
CA PRO A 31 3.20 15.68 -3.48
C PRO A 31 2.61 14.92 -4.68
N GLY A 32 1.30 15.10 -4.90
CA GLY A 32 0.57 14.40 -5.96
C GLY A 32 0.08 12.98 -5.61
N PHE A 33 0.29 12.53 -4.37
CA PHE A 33 -0.29 11.29 -3.82
C PHE A 33 -1.35 11.63 -2.78
N GLY A 34 -2.61 11.75 -3.20
CA GLY A 34 -3.72 11.87 -2.24
C GLY A 34 -4.01 10.54 -1.53
N GLU A 35 -4.85 10.58 -0.49
CA GLU A 35 -5.22 9.44 0.36
C GLU A 35 -5.56 8.16 -0.43
N LYS A 36 -6.40 8.27 -1.46
CA LYS A 36 -6.78 7.12 -2.31
C LYS A 36 -5.58 6.49 -3.03
N THR A 37 -4.65 7.31 -3.50
CA THR A 37 -3.46 6.81 -4.22
C THR A 37 -2.48 6.18 -3.25
N ALA A 38 -2.31 6.78 -2.07
CA ALA A 38 -1.51 6.23 -0.99
C ALA A 38 -2.05 4.86 -0.53
N GLN A 39 -3.37 4.73 -0.35
CA GLN A 39 -4.03 3.46 0.00
C GLN A 39 -3.78 2.38 -1.05
N SER A 40 -4.04 2.64 -2.33
CA SER A 40 -3.80 1.65 -3.40
C SER A 40 -2.33 1.27 -3.53
N LEU A 41 -1.42 2.22 -3.30
CA LEU A 41 0.01 1.94 -3.33
C LEU A 41 0.45 1.10 -2.13
N TYR A 42 -0.01 1.44 -0.93
CA TYR A 42 0.25 0.68 0.29
C TYR A 42 -0.24 -0.76 0.15
N ALA A 43 -1.49 -0.94 -0.29
CA ALA A 43 -2.06 -2.25 -0.59
C ALA A 43 -1.17 -3.02 -1.58
N ALA A 44 -0.84 -2.43 -2.74
CA ALA A 44 0.00 -3.10 -3.73
C ALA A 44 1.42 -3.44 -3.22
N LEU A 45 2.00 -2.64 -2.32
CA LEU A 45 3.31 -2.91 -1.72
C LEU A 45 3.26 -4.06 -0.70
N HIS A 46 2.16 -4.18 0.05
CA HIS A 46 1.96 -5.17 1.10
C HIS A 46 1.30 -6.47 0.59
N GLU A 47 0.53 -6.43 -0.49
CA GLU A 47 -0.01 -7.62 -1.18
C GLU A 47 1.11 -8.45 -1.84
N LEU A 48 2.25 -7.82 -2.17
CA LEU A 48 3.42 -8.52 -2.71
C LEU A 48 4.26 -9.25 -1.64
N THR A 49 3.94 -9.10 -0.36
CA THR A 49 4.56 -9.85 0.74
C THR A 49 3.60 -10.92 1.25
N PRO A 50 3.61 -12.14 0.68
CA PRO A 50 2.88 -13.26 1.25
C PRO A 50 3.62 -13.70 2.53
N GLY A 51 3.21 -13.17 3.67
CA GLY A 51 3.88 -13.43 4.93
C GLY A 51 3.06 -13.22 6.19
N GLU A 52 1.96 -12.46 6.17
CA GLU A 52 1.06 -12.40 7.31
C GLU A 52 -0.37 -12.11 6.84
N ALA A 53 -1.29 -12.92 7.31
CA ALA A 53 -2.67 -13.04 6.88
C ALA A 53 -3.46 -11.74 7.03
N VAL A 54 -3.99 -11.21 5.92
CA VAL A 54 -5.43 -10.92 5.80
C VAL A 54 -5.82 -10.98 4.31
N ASN A 55 -6.62 -11.97 3.92
CA ASN A 55 -7.33 -11.96 2.64
C ASN A 55 -8.50 -10.97 2.73
N THR A 56 -8.32 -9.73 2.26
CA THR A 56 -9.41 -8.73 2.17
C THR A 56 -9.87 -8.43 0.74
N ALA A 57 -9.42 -9.20 -0.26
CA ALA A 57 -9.68 -8.89 -1.68
C ALA A 57 -10.90 -9.61 -2.30
N THR A 58 -11.66 -10.39 -1.55
CA THR A 58 -12.95 -10.93 -2.04
C THR A 58 -13.92 -10.92 -0.88
N GLY A 59 -14.86 -9.98 -0.94
CA GLY A 59 -15.88 -9.76 0.07
C GLY A 59 -16.85 -10.92 0.15
N GLU A 60 -16.45 -11.96 0.87
CA GLU A 60 -17.38 -12.86 1.53
C GLU A 60 -16.85 -13.15 2.95
N ILE A 61 -17.43 -12.44 3.92
CA ILE A 61 -17.38 -12.85 5.32
C ILE A 61 -18.56 -13.81 5.46
N THR A 62 -18.34 -15.08 5.14
CA THR A 62 -19.21 -16.12 5.68
C THR A 62 -18.68 -16.39 7.08
N ASP A 63 -19.39 -15.80 8.04
CA ASP A 63 -19.30 -16.09 9.46
C ASP A 63 -19.13 -17.61 9.65
N ILE A 64 -17.93 -18.02 10.01
CA ILE A 64 -17.68 -19.35 10.55
C ILE A 64 -17.47 -19.17 12.05
N MET A 65 -18.57 -19.13 12.81
CA MET A 65 -18.76 -19.93 14.03
C MET A 65 -19.98 -19.42 14.81
N GLU A 66 -21.13 -20.08 14.63
CA GLU A 66 -22.01 -20.41 15.75
C GLU A 66 -22.45 -21.89 15.66
N LEU A 67 -21.90 -22.65 16.62
CA LEU A 67 -22.28 -23.96 17.17
C LEU A 67 -22.32 -25.22 16.29
#